data_AF-A0AAI9PD11-F1
#
_entry.id   AF-A0AAI9PD11-F1
#
_cell.length_a   1.000
_cell.length_b   1.000
_cell.length_c   1.000
_cell.angle_alpha   90.00
_cell.angle_beta   90.00
_cell.angle_gamma   90.00
#
_symmetry.space_group_name_H-M   'P 1'
#
loop_
_entity.id
_entity.type
_entity.pdbx_description
1 polymer ?
#
loop_
_entity_poly.entity_id
_entity_poly.type
_entity_poly.pdbx_seq_one_letter_code
_entity_poly.pdbx_strand_id
1 'polypeptide(L)'
;MLAKVTGCTHSFLAGQAIEDYLAREAWQIAEIEQAIKEADADGFVSSDDDEQSFKKIRQGKEIKWLRKAAANLEAEYLYIAQDDPLAASQLVDEVQRLTELLPQQLAMGRSGRIPGTCELVLTYYPYIIPYRMKNNTLQILRIFHTNRRLPPKW
;
A
#
# COMPACT_ATOMS: atom_id res chain seq x y z
N MET A 1 20.30 22.48 -13.62
CA MET A 1 19.53 22.11 -12.41
C MET A 1 18.29 22.98 -12.33
N LEU A 2 17.12 22.38 -12.09
CA LEU A 2 15.75 22.88 -12.33
C LEU A 2 15.48 24.39 -12.13
N ALA A 3 16.08 25.04 -11.12
CA ALA A 3 15.93 26.47 -10.84
C ALA A 3 16.28 27.40 -12.04
N LYS A 4 17.32 27.06 -12.82
CA LYS A 4 17.71 27.85 -14.01
C LYS A 4 16.74 27.69 -15.19
N VAL A 5 15.90 26.65 -15.17
CA VAL A 5 14.95 26.33 -16.25
C VAL A 5 13.55 26.88 -15.94
N THR A 6 13.18 26.99 -14.65
CA THR A 6 11.85 27.47 -14.22
C THR A 6 11.81 28.93 -13.79
N GLY A 7 12.96 29.61 -13.67
CA GLY A 7 13.04 31.00 -13.19
C GLY A 7 12.76 31.15 -11.69
N CYS A 8 12.55 30.04 -10.97
CA CYS A 8 12.29 30.04 -9.53
C CYS A 8 13.59 30.06 -8.72
N THR A 9 13.57 30.70 -7.55
CA THR A 9 14.69 30.65 -6.62
C THR A 9 14.80 29.25 -6.00
N HIS A 10 16.02 28.85 -5.62
CA HIS A 10 16.25 27.56 -4.96
C HIS A 10 15.44 27.42 -3.66
N SER A 11 15.28 28.51 -2.89
CA SER A 11 14.46 28.55 -1.68
C SER A 11 12.98 28.30 -1.96
N PHE A 12 12.46 28.81 -3.08
CA PHE A 12 11.09 28.54 -3.51
C PHE A 12 10.89 27.05 -3.87
N LEU A 13 11.81 26.46 -4.63
CA LEU A 13 11.73 25.03 -4.98
C LEU A 13 11.86 24.12 -3.74
N ALA A 14 12.70 24.49 -2.77
CA ALA A 14 12.81 23.77 -1.51
C ALA A 14 11.51 23.87 -0.69
N GLY A 15 10.91 25.07 -0.61
CA GLY A 15 9.62 25.28 0.06
C GLY A 15 8.49 24.47 -0.59
N GLN A 16 8.38 24.54 -1.92
CA GLN A 16 7.38 23.79 -2.68
C GLN A 16 7.53 22.27 -2.49
N ALA A 17 8.76 21.75 -2.52
CA ALA A 17 9.00 20.32 -2.32
C ALA A 17 8.60 19.86 -0.91
N ILE A 18 8.81 20.69 0.12
CA ILE A 18 8.38 20.39 1.50
C ILE A 18 6.85 20.39 1.57
N GLU A 19 6.18 21.39 1.00
CA GLU A 19 4.71 21.45 0.98
C GLU A 19 4.10 20.24 0.26
N ASP A 20 4.62 19.87 -0.91
CA ASP A 20 4.16 18.70 -1.66
C ASP A 20 4.39 17.39 -0.90
N TYR A 21 5.50 17.29 -0.16
CA TYR A 21 5.79 16.16 0.71
C TYR A 21 4.77 16.07 1.85
N LEU A 22 4.56 17.16 2.59
CA LEU A 22 3.62 17.21 3.72
C LEU A 22 2.18 16.95 3.29
N ALA A 23 1.74 17.53 2.17
CA ALA A 23 0.40 17.30 1.63
C ALA A 23 0.18 15.83 1.27
N ARG A 24 1.20 15.16 0.70
CA ARG A 24 1.16 13.73 0.39
C ARG A 24 1.15 12.88 1.66
N GLU A 25 2.00 13.17 2.64
CA GLU A 25 2.01 12.44 3.90
C GLU A 25 0.67 12.56 4.63
N ALA A 26 0.12 13.77 4.72
CA ALA A 26 -1.18 14.02 5.34
C ALA A 26 -2.29 13.22 4.65
N TRP A 27 -2.29 13.18 3.31
CA TRP A 27 -3.26 12.38 2.56
C TRP A 27 -3.10 10.88 2.82
N GLN A 28 -1.88 10.36 2.83
CA GLN A 28 -1.63 8.94 3.12
C GLN A 28 -2.06 8.57 4.54
N ILE A 29 -1.79 9.43 5.53
CA ILE A 29 -2.24 9.22 6.91
C ILE A 29 -3.77 9.20 6.98
N ALA A 30 -4.45 10.15 6.36
CA ALA A 30 -5.92 10.19 6.33
C ALA A 30 -6.53 8.92 5.71
N GLU A 31 -5.93 8.39 4.63
CA GLU A 31 -6.38 7.13 4.02
C GLU A 31 -6.14 5.92 4.91
N ILE A 32 -5.03 5.85 5.66
CA ILE A 32 -4.79 4.77 6.63
C ILE A 32 -5.81 4.84 7.77
N GLU A 33 -6.10 6.05 8.27
CA GLU A 33 -7.15 6.28 9.27
C GLU A 33 -8.53 5.82 8.79
N GLN A 34 -8.87 6.15 7.55
CA GLN A 34 -10.11 5.68 6.94
C GLN A 34 -10.10 4.17 6.76
N ALA A 35 -9.00 3.58 6.31
CA ALA A 35 -8.85 2.13 6.15
C ALA A 35 -9.02 1.39 7.48
N ILE A 36 -8.53 1.95 8.59
CA ILE A 36 -8.75 1.40 9.94
C ILE A 36 -10.24 1.36 10.26
N LYS A 37 -10.99 2.45 10.00
CA LYS A 37 -12.45 2.50 10.20
C LYS A 37 -13.18 1.48 9.33
N GLU A 38 -12.80 1.36 8.05
CA GLU A 38 -13.34 0.36 7.12
C GLU A 38 -13.08 -1.07 7.61
N ALA A 39 -11.87 -1.35 8.09
CA ALA A 39 -11.47 -2.65 8.62
C ALA A 39 -12.16 -2.99 9.95
N ASP A 40 -12.45 -1.99 10.78
CA ASP A 40 -13.25 -2.16 12.00
C ASP A 40 -14.74 -2.40 11.69
N ALA A 41 -15.22 -1.94 10.53
CA ALA A 41 -16.56 -2.20 10.00
C ALA A 41 -16.65 -3.47 9.13
N ASP A 42 -15.62 -4.34 9.16
CA ASP A 42 -15.53 -5.58 8.38
C ASP A 42 -15.64 -5.39 6.85
N GLY A 43 -15.14 -4.27 6.33
CA GLY A 43 -15.18 -3.90 4.91
C GLY A 43 -14.22 -4.68 3.98
N PHE A 44 -13.93 -5.95 4.29
CA PHE A 44 -13.01 -6.79 3.55
C PHE A 44 -13.64 -7.36 2.28
N VAL A 45 -12.80 -7.81 1.34
CA VAL A 45 -13.23 -8.61 0.18
C VAL A 45 -13.81 -9.94 0.70
N SER A 46 -14.98 -10.36 0.20
CA SER A 46 -15.53 -11.69 0.53
C SER A 46 -14.66 -12.77 -0.10
N SER A 47 -14.38 -13.84 0.62
CA SER A 47 -13.58 -14.98 0.13
C SER A 47 -14.32 -15.90 -0.84
N ASP A 48 -15.52 -15.52 -1.30
CA ASP A 48 -16.41 -16.39 -2.06
C ASP A 48 -15.89 -16.76 -3.46
N ASP A 49 -14.81 -16.14 -3.94
CA ASP A 49 -14.30 -16.39 -5.30
C ASP A 49 -13.04 -17.28 -5.40
N ASP A 50 -12.35 -17.69 -4.32
CA ASP A 50 -11.19 -18.61 -4.46
C ASP A 50 -10.86 -19.39 -3.16
N GLU A 51 -11.86 -20.06 -2.57
CA GLU A 51 -11.70 -20.79 -1.30
C GLU A 51 -10.69 -21.95 -1.30
N GLN A 52 -10.22 -22.41 -2.46
CA GLN A 52 -9.47 -23.68 -2.55
C GLN A 52 -7.95 -23.51 -2.56
N SER A 53 -7.42 -22.34 -2.93
CA SER A 53 -5.97 -22.11 -3.04
C SER A 53 -5.34 -21.60 -1.73
N PHE A 54 -6.10 -20.88 -0.90
CA PHE A 54 -5.57 -20.22 0.30
C PHE A 54 -5.63 -21.05 1.60
N LYS A 55 -6.37 -22.17 1.61
CA LYS A 55 -6.62 -22.96 2.84
C LYS A 55 -5.48 -23.87 3.28
N LYS A 56 -4.33 -23.91 2.58
CA LYS A 56 -3.32 -24.96 2.79
C LYS A 56 -1.90 -24.47 3.08
N ILE A 57 -1.70 -23.52 3.98
CA ILE A 57 -0.41 -23.34 4.66
C ILE A 57 -0.60 -23.17 6.17
N ARG A 58 0.10 -24.02 6.93
CA ARG A 58 -0.14 -24.38 8.34
C ARG A 58 0.30 -23.28 9.33
N GLN A 59 -0.41 -23.23 10.46
CA GLN A 59 -0.31 -22.29 11.59
C GLN A 59 -0.68 -20.83 11.28
N GLY A 60 -1.94 -20.65 10.85
CA GLY A 60 -2.89 -19.96 11.71
C GLY A 60 -2.77 -18.44 11.80
N LYS A 61 -2.72 -17.74 10.66
CA LYS A 61 -3.09 -16.32 10.57
C LYS A 61 -3.79 -16.09 9.23
N GLU A 62 -5.07 -15.75 9.29
CA GLU A 62 -5.87 -15.39 8.13
C GLU A 62 -5.35 -14.06 7.54
N ILE A 63 -5.31 -13.92 6.22
CA ILE A 63 -4.96 -12.67 5.54
C ILE A 63 -6.23 -12.11 4.92
N LYS A 64 -6.60 -10.88 5.31
CA LYS A 64 -7.76 -10.16 4.77
C LYS A 64 -7.33 -8.89 4.08
N TRP A 65 -7.94 -8.63 2.93
CA TRP A 65 -7.70 -7.44 2.14
C TRP A 65 -8.93 -6.55 2.19
N LEU A 66 -8.76 -5.26 2.47
CA LEU A 66 -9.83 -4.29 2.25
C LEU A 66 -10.14 -4.21 0.76
N ARG A 67 -11.41 -3.99 0.42
CA ARG A 67 -11.84 -3.83 -0.98
C ARG A 67 -11.02 -2.77 -1.72
N LYS A 68 -10.75 -1.65 -1.06
CA LYS A 68 -9.88 -0.59 -1.62
C LYS A 68 -8.43 -1.02 -1.78
N ALA A 69 -7.89 -1.86 -0.91
CA ALA A 69 -6.52 -2.37 -1.07
C ALA A 69 -6.40 -3.23 -2.34
N ALA A 70 -7.38 -4.11 -2.58
CA ALA A 70 -7.44 -4.89 -3.82
C ALA A 70 -7.59 -3.98 -5.06
N ALA A 71 -8.50 -2.99 -5.00
CA ALA A 71 -8.67 -2.02 -6.08
C ALA A 71 -7.41 -1.16 -6.32
N ASN A 72 -6.62 -0.86 -5.29
CA ASN A 72 -5.33 -0.17 -5.45
C ASN A 72 -4.34 -1.03 -6.25
N LEU A 73 -4.21 -2.32 -5.92
CA LEU A 73 -3.31 -3.22 -6.65
C LEU A 73 -3.73 -3.38 -8.11
N GLU A 74 -5.03 -3.57 -8.36
CA GLU A 74 -5.59 -3.68 -9.70
C GLU A 74 -5.33 -2.40 -10.52
N ALA A 75 -5.55 -1.23 -9.93
CA ALA A 75 -5.29 0.04 -10.61
C ALA A 75 -3.82 0.22 -10.99
N GLU A 76 -2.88 -0.17 -10.11
CA GLU A 76 -1.45 -0.11 -10.40
C GLU A 76 -1.02 -1.16 -11.43
N TYR A 77 -1.61 -2.36 -11.39
CA TYR A 77 -1.41 -3.37 -12.43
C TYR A 77 -1.83 -2.83 -13.80
N LEU A 78 -3.07 -2.32 -13.92
CA LEU A 78 -3.60 -1.77 -15.17
C LEU A 78 -2.80 -0.56 -15.65
N TYR A 79 -2.24 0.23 -14.75
CA TYR A 79 -1.38 1.35 -15.10
C TYR A 79 -0.05 0.87 -15.69
N ILE A 80 0.66 -0.02 -15.00
CA ILE A 80 1.98 -0.49 -15.44
C ILE A 80 1.85 -1.34 -16.71
N ALA A 81 0.79 -2.15 -16.81
CA ALA A 81 0.58 -3.05 -17.95
C ALA A 81 0.37 -2.34 -19.28
N GLN A 82 0.05 -1.03 -19.27
CA GLN A 82 0.00 -0.22 -20.50
C GLN A 82 1.38 -0.11 -21.17
N ASP A 83 2.45 -0.08 -20.36
CA ASP A 83 3.82 0.09 -20.82
C ASP A 83 4.61 -1.22 -20.76
N ASP A 84 4.47 -1.99 -19.67
CA ASP A 84 5.19 -3.24 -19.43
C ASP A 84 4.30 -4.27 -18.66
N PRO A 85 3.58 -5.15 -19.37
CA PRO A 85 2.75 -6.19 -18.75
C PRO A 85 3.53 -7.18 -17.88
N LEU A 86 4.80 -7.42 -18.19
CA LEU A 86 5.63 -8.33 -17.41
C LEU A 86 5.97 -7.70 -16.06
N ALA A 87 6.39 -6.43 -16.05
CA ALA A 87 6.63 -5.69 -14.81
C ALA A 87 5.37 -5.56 -13.95
N ALA A 88 4.20 -5.36 -14.57
CA ALA A 88 2.92 -5.34 -13.86
C ALA A 88 2.65 -6.66 -13.13
N SER A 89 2.87 -7.79 -13.81
CA SER A 89 2.70 -9.12 -13.22
C SER A 89 3.71 -9.39 -12.10
N GLN A 90 4.98 -9.01 -12.31
CA GLN A 90 6.03 -9.16 -11.29
C GLN A 90 5.76 -8.33 -10.03
N LEU A 91 5.12 -7.16 -10.15
CA LEU A 91 4.69 -6.38 -8.98
C LEU A 91 3.63 -7.14 -8.18
N VAL A 92 2.60 -7.68 -8.84
CA VAL A 92 1.53 -8.45 -8.18
C VAL A 92 2.09 -9.68 -7.48
N ASP A 93 2.95 -10.44 -8.17
CA ASP A 93 3.61 -11.62 -7.60
C ASP A 93 4.43 -11.27 -6.35
N GLU A 94 5.19 -10.17 -6.40
CA GLU A 94 6.00 -9.73 -5.27
C GLU A 94 5.13 -9.26 -4.09
N VAL A 95 4.07 -8.51 -4.36
CA VAL A 95 3.11 -8.08 -3.34
C VAL A 95 2.49 -9.30 -2.66
N GLN A 96 2.01 -10.26 -3.44
CA GLN A 96 1.42 -11.49 -2.91
C GLN A 96 2.44 -12.26 -2.07
N ARG A 97 3.63 -12.53 -2.62
CA ARG A 97 4.70 -13.24 -1.93
C ARG A 97 5.07 -12.59 -0.60
N LEU A 98 5.24 -11.27 -0.56
CA LEU A 98 5.60 -10.56 0.67
C LEU A 98 4.45 -10.58 1.70
N THR A 99 3.20 -10.39 1.27
CA THR A 99 2.05 -10.43 2.17
C THR A 99 1.83 -11.81 2.79
N GLU A 100 2.14 -12.89 2.06
CA GLU A 100 2.10 -14.27 2.56
C GLU A 100 3.22 -14.58 3.57
N LEU A 101 4.34 -13.84 3.54
CA LEU A 101 5.45 -13.99 4.48
C LEU A 101 5.25 -13.18 5.78
N LEU A 102 4.47 -12.09 5.74
CA LEU A 102 4.22 -11.22 6.88
C LEU A 102 3.73 -11.95 8.15
N PRO A 103 2.81 -12.93 8.08
CA PRO A 103 2.35 -13.66 9.26
C PRO A 103 3.45 -14.36 10.06
N GLN A 104 4.52 -14.78 9.36
CA GLN A 104 5.67 -15.50 9.90
C GLN A 104 6.70 -14.55 10.50
N GLN A 105 6.75 -13.31 10.04
CA GLN A 105 7.76 -12.32 10.41
C GLN A 105 7.12 -10.96 10.67
N LEU A 106 6.31 -10.85 11.72
CA LEU A 106 5.61 -9.61 12.10
C LEU A 106 6.56 -8.41 12.31
N ALA A 107 7.80 -8.68 12.71
CA ALA A 107 8.85 -7.67 12.92
C ALA A 107 9.51 -7.16 11.61
N MET A 108 9.08 -7.65 10.44
CA MET A 108 9.63 -7.22 9.15
C MET A 108 9.11 -5.83 8.73
N GLY A 109 7.95 -5.41 9.23
CA GLY A 109 7.40 -4.09 8.93
C GLY A 109 8.02 -2.99 9.77
N ARG A 110 8.12 -1.79 9.20
CA ARG A 110 8.42 -0.58 9.99
C ARG A 110 7.18 -0.21 10.80
N SER A 111 7.36 0.41 11.97
CA SER A 111 6.24 1.07 12.65
C SER A 111 5.56 2.02 11.68
N GLY A 112 4.26 1.83 11.48
CA GLY A 112 3.49 2.67 10.59
C GLY A 112 3.34 4.08 11.16
N ARG A 113 2.97 5.02 10.30
CA ARG A 113 2.68 6.41 10.67
C ARG A 113 1.52 6.53 11.66
N ILE A 114 0.67 5.50 11.75
CA ILE A 114 -0.47 5.45 12.67
C ILE A 114 -0.24 4.36 13.73
N PRO A 115 -0.44 4.66 15.03
CA PRO A 115 -0.31 3.66 16.08
C PRO A 115 -1.16 2.41 15.82
N GLY A 116 -0.58 1.24 16.04
CA GLY A 116 -1.26 -0.04 15.78
C GLY A 116 -1.23 -0.48 14.32
N THR A 117 -0.55 0.25 13.43
CA THR A 117 -0.25 -0.17 12.06
C THR A 117 1.25 -0.39 11.85
N CYS A 118 1.57 -1.23 10.88
CA CYS A 118 2.91 -1.45 10.37
C CYS A 118 2.92 -1.18 8.86
N GLU A 119 4.10 -0.91 8.33
CA GLU A 119 4.29 -0.63 6.90
C GLU A 119 5.29 -1.60 6.30
N LEU A 120 4.82 -2.35 5.30
CA LEU A 120 5.66 -3.17 4.44
C LEU A 120 6.16 -2.28 3.29
N VAL A 121 7.47 -2.09 3.21
CA VAL A 121 8.12 -1.33 2.14
C VAL A 121 8.63 -2.34 1.11
N LEU A 122 8.24 -2.18 -0.16
CA LEU A 122 8.78 -3.00 -1.24
C LEU A 122 10.17 -2.46 -1.60
N THR A 123 11.22 -3.27 -1.49
CA THR A 123 12.61 -2.79 -1.69
C THR A 123 12.88 -2.43 -3.15
N TYR A 124 12.31 -3.18 -4.09
CA TYR A 124 12.56 -3.03 -5.53
C TYR A 124 11.47 -2.25 -6.27
N TYR A 125 10.38 -1.93 -5.57
CA TYR A 125 9.29 -1.17 -6.14
C TYR A 125 8.97 0.02 -5.25
N PRO A 126 8.62 1.18 -5.81
CA PRO A 126 8.30 2.37 -5.04
C PRO A 126 6.90 2.24 -4.39
N TYR A 127 6.66 1.20 -3.58
CA TYR A 127 5.38 0.96 -2.91
C TYR A 127 5.53 0.73 -1.41
N ILE A 128 4.50 1.17 -0.69
CA ILE A 128 4.30 0.93 0.73
C ILE A 128 2.92 0.32 0.92
N ILE A 129 2.85 -0.73 1.74
CA ILE A 129 1.62 -1.44 2.08
C ILE A 129 1.40 -1.32 3.60
N PRO A 130 0.54 -0.40 4.06
CA PRO A 130 0.10 -0.37 5.45
C PRO A 130 -0.74 -1.61 5.78
N TYR A 131 -0.43 -2.24 6.89
CA TYR A 131 -1.15 -3.39 7.41
C TYR A 131 -1.28 -3.32 8.93
N ARG A 132 -2.18 -4.13 9.49
CA ARG A 132 -2.26 -4.34 10.95
C ARG A 132 -2.58 -5.79 11.30
N MET A 133 -2.20 -6.19 12.49
CA MET A 133 -2.62 -7.47 13.08
C MET A 133 -3.78 -7.24 14.04
N LYS A 134 -4.91 -7.90 13.80
CA LYS A 134 -6.08 -7.85 14.70
C LYS A 134 -6.72 -9.23 14.78
N ASN A 135 -7.03 -9.72 15.98
CA ASN A 135 -7.62 -11.05 16.19
C ASN A 135 -6.88 -12.17 15.44
N ASN A 136 -5.54 -12.14 15.46
CA ASN A 136 -4.70 -13.09 14.75
C ASN A 136 -4.92 -13.13 13.21
N THR A 137 -5.48 -12.05 12.65
CA THR A 137 -5.68 -11.83 11.22
C THR A 137 -4.78 -10.69 10.76
N LEU A 138 -4.05 -10.91 9.67
CA LEU A 138 -3.32 -9.88 8.96
C LEU A 138 -4.30 -9.11 8.08
N GLN A 139 -4.42 -7.80 8.30
CA GLN A 139 -5.35 -6.94 7.57
C GLN A 139 -4.55 -5.98 6.69
N ILE A 140 -4.63 -6.15 5.37
CA ILE A 140 -4.02 -5.27 4.38
C ILE A 140 -4.96 -4.08 4.14
N LEU A 141 -4.46 -2.87 4.40
CA LEU A 141 -5.29 -1.67 4.47
C LEU A 141 -5.35 -0.92 3.13
N ARG A 142 -4.20 -0.68 2.51
CA ARG A 142 -4.02 0.09 1.26
C ARG A 142 -2.74 -0.35 0.55
N ILE A 143 -2.59 0.05 -0.72
CA ILE A 143 -1.32 -0.02 -1.45
C ILE A 143 -1.00 1.38 -1.99
N PHE A 144 0.13 1.94 -1.56
CA PHE A 144 0.55 3.28 -1.93
C PHE A 144 1.80 3.24 -2.80
N HIS A 145 1.78 3.90 -3.95
CA HIS A 145 3.01 4.27 -4.63
C HIS A 145 3.67 5.44 -3.88
N THR A 146 4.96 5.33 -3.53
CA THR A 146 5.70 6.31 -2.71
C THR A 146 5.81 7.67 -3.38
N ASN A 147 5.99 7.68 -4.71
CA ASN A 147 6.20 8.89 -5.50
C ASN A 147 4.97 9.40 -6.26
N ARG A 148 3.81 8.73 -6.20
CA ARG A 148 2.62 9.12 -6.96
C ARG A 148 1.47 9.41 -6.01
N ARG A 149 0.69 10.44 -6.35
CA ARG A 149 -0.65 10.60 -5.76
C ARG A 149 -1.55 9.57 -6.45
N LEU A 150 -2.25 8.76 -5.68
CA LEU A 150 -3.27 7.88 -6.24
C LEU A 150 -4.39 8.74 -6.86
N PRO A 151 -5.12 8.22 -7.86
CA PRO A 151 -6.21 8.94 -8.47
C PRO A 151 -7.23 9.38 -7.41
N PRO A 152 -7.81 10.59 -7.52
CA PRO A 152 -8.63 11.19 -6.48
C PRO A 152 -9.96 10.47 -6.20
N LYS A 153 -10.33 9.44 -6.98
CA LYS A 153 -11.59 8.69 -6.81
C LYS A 153 -11.44 7.22 -7.22
N TRP A 154 -11.97 6.34 -6.38
CA TRP A 154 -12.41 4.97 -6.69
C TRP A 154 -13.87 4.84 -6.28
#